data_AF-A0A919QKZ1-F1
#
_entry.id   AF-A0A919QKZ1-F1
#
_cell.length_a   1.000
_cell.length_b   1.000
_cell.length_c   1.000
_cell.angle_alpha   90.00
_cell.angle_beta   90.00
_cell.angle_gamma   90.00
#
_symmetry.space_group_name_H-M   'P 1'
#
loop_
_entity.id
_entity.type
_entity.pdbx_description
1 polymer ?
#
loop_
_entity_poly.entity_id
_entity_poly.type
_entity_poly.pdbx_seq_one_letter_code
_entity_poly.pdbx_strand_id
1 'polypeptide(L)'
;MTFTFPEFCESTAIDASTSWTATFESYNQRLDDVYYVVTRREGTQPVTSFIVQVGLHWAGDDWRGPGFVQRLHRYIHEIAATGRTNTDYIGKMQG
;
A
#
# COMPACT_ATOMS: atom_id res chain seq x y z
N MET A 1 -11.75 -6.49 -18.97
CA MET A 1 -11.24 -5.18 -18.50
C MET A 1 -10.30 -5.45 -17.34
N THR A 2 -9.02 -5.10 -17.48
CA THR A 2 -8.06 -5.21 -16.38
C THR A 2 -8.43 -4.18 -15.33
N PHE A 3 -8.72 -4.62 -14.10
CA PHE A 3 -8.89 -3.71 -12.97
C PHE A 3 -7.53 -3.09 -12.63
N THR A 4 -7.53 -1.78 -12.35
CA THR A 4 -6.34 -1.08 -11.88
C THR A 4 -6.50 -0.83 -10.39
N PHE A 5 -5.56 -1.35 -9.60
CA PHE A 5 -5.50 -1.07 -8.17
C PHE A 5 -5.22 0.41 -7.93
N PRO A 6 -5.86 1.03 -6.93
CA PRO A 6 -5.66 2.45 -6.65
C PRO A 6 -4.24 2.69 -6.15
N GLU A 7 -3.69 3.85 -6.49
CA GLU A 7 -2.42 4.34 -5.94
C GLU A 7 -2.68 5.54 -5.03
N PHE A 8 -1.79 5.74 -4.07
CA PHE A 8 -1.85 6.80 -3.07
C PHE A 8 -0.58 7.65 -3.17
N CYS A 9 -0.47 8.39 -4.27
CA CYS A 9 0.70 9.20 -4.59
C CYS A 9 0.79 10.51 -3.79
N GLU A 10 -0.34 10.96 -3.23
CA GLU A 10 -0.38 12.09 -2.31
C GLU A 10 0.02 11.65 -0.90
N SER A 11 0.86 12.45 -0.23
CA SER A 11 1.35 12.15 1.11
C SER A 11 0.19 12.12 2.12
N THR A 12 -0.03 10.95 2.71
CA THR A 12 -0.95 10.76 3.83
C THR A 12 -0.18 10.89 5.14
N ALA A 13 -0.57 11.80 6.03
CA ALA A 13 0.09 12.00 7.32
C ALA A 13 -0.07 10.77 8.24
N ILE A 14 1.00 10.40 8.94
CA ILE A 14 1.01 9.48 10.09
C ILE A 14 0.98 10.30 11.37
N ASP A 15 1.84 11.31 11.44
CA ASP A 15 1.95 12.27 12.53
C ASP A 15 2.29 13.67 11.96
N ALA A 16 2.65 14.62 12.83
CA ALA A 16 2.96 16.00 12.44
C ALA A 16 4.18 16.14 11.51
N SER A 17 5.09 15.16 11.52
CA SER A 17 6.37 15.18 10.82
C SER A 17 6.51 14.07 9.77
N THR A 18 5.74 13.00 9.91
CA THR A 18 5.87 11.80 9.09
C THR A 18 4.63 11.60 8.21
N SER A 19 4.85 11.23 6.95
CA SER A 19 3.80 10.86 6.01
C SER A 19 4.18 9.61 5.21
N TRP A 20 3.24 9.08 4.43
CA TRP A 20 3.50 8.00 3.48
C TRP A 20 2.80 8.20 2.15
N THR A 21 3.37 7.60 1.11
CA THR A 21 2.74 7.36 -0.19
C THR A 21 2.81 5.88 -0.52
N ALA A 22 1.91 5.38 -1.36
CA ALA A 22 1.96 3.99 -1.81
C ALA A 22 1.65 3.86 -3.30
N THR A 23 2.48 3.11 -4.01
CA THR A 23 2.30 2.78 -5.42
C THR A 23 2.05 1.29 -5.56
N PHE A 24 1.24 0.92 -6.54
CA PHE A 24 0.94 -0.49 -6.79
C PHE A 24 2.20 -1.21 -7.29
N GLU A 25 2.45 -2.42 -6.79
CA GLU A 25 3.59 -3.24 -7.20
C GLU A 25 3.13 -4.45 -8.00
N SER A 26 2.33 -5.31 -7.39
CA SER A 26 1.80 -6.51 -8.04
C SER A 26 0.56 -7.04 -7.32
N TYR A 27 -0.11 -7.97 -7.99
CA TYR A 27 -1.26 -8.66 -7.47
C TYR A 27 -1.07 -10.17 -7.69
N ASN A 28 -1.07 -10.92 -6.59
CA ASN A 28 -1.07 -12.37 -6.62
C ASN A 28 -2.50 -12.90 -6.59
N GLN A 29 -3.07 -13.09 -7.78
CA GLN A 29 -4.44 -13.55 -7.94
C GLN A 29 -4.72 -14.92 -7.31
N ARG A 30 -3.71 -15.77 -7.15
CA ARG A 30 -3.90 -17.10 -6.56
C ARG A 30 -4.14 -17.02 -5.04
N LEU A 31 -3.48 -16.07 -4.39
CA LEU A 31 -3.59 -15.86 -2.94
C LEU A 31 -4.51 -14.69 -2.58
N ASP A 32 -4.99 -13.95 -3.58
CA ASP A 32 -5.80 -12.75 -3.39
C ASP A 32 -5.06 -11.67 -2.57
N ASP A 33 -3.75 -11.56 -2.81
CA ASP A 33 -2.85 -10.62 -2.15
C ASP A 33 -2.43 -9.51 -3.12
N VAL A 34 -2.59 -8.26 -2.72
CA VAL A 34 -2.01 -7.11 -3.42
C VAL A 34 -0.80 -6.56 -2.68
N TYR A 35 0.23 -6.20 -3.43
CA TYR A 35 1.47 -5.66 -2.91
C TYR A 35 1.64 -4.20 -3.32
N TYR A 36 2.04 -3.38 -2.36
CA TYR A 36 2.31 -1.95 -2.53
C TYR A 36 3.73 -1.62 -2.10
N VAL A 37 4.40 -0.76 -2.86
CA VAL A 37 5.61 -0.08 -2.37
C VAL A 37 5.16 1.13 -1.58
N VAL A 38 5.37 1.09 -0.27
CA VAL A 38 5.10 2.21 0.64
C VAL A 38 6.39 2.98 0.85
N THR A 39 6.34 4.29 0.64
CA THR A 39 7.44 5.20 0.97
C THR A 39 7.04 6.08 2.13
N ARG A 40 7.75 5.96 3.25
CA ARG A 40 7.63 6.90 4.37
C ARG A 40 8.52 8.11 4.15
N ARG A 41 8.01 9.27 4.50
CA ARG A 41 8.65 10.57 4.34
C ARG A 41 8.66 11.32 5.66
N GLU A 42 9.76 11.98 5.97
CA GLU A 42 9.82 13.03 6.99
C GLU A 42 9.80 14.38 6.27
N GLY A 43 8.74 15.15 6.48
CA GLY A 43 8.46 16.32 5.64
C GLY A 43 8.37 15.95 4.15
N THR A 44 9.24 16.54 3.33
CA THR A 44 9.33 16.28 1.89
C THR A 44 10.36 15.20 1.52
N GLN A 45 11.14 14.71 2.47
CA GLN A 45 12.26 13.80 2.20
C GLN A 45 11.83 12.34 2.38
N PRO A 46 12.03 11.45 1.38
CA PRO A 46 11.83 10.02 1.57
C PRO A 46 12.88 9.47 2.54
N VAL A 47 12.42 8.77 3.58
CA VAL A 47 13.27 8.21 4.64
C VAL A 47 13.45 6.71 4.46
N THR A 48 12.38 6.01 4.07
CA THR A 48 12.44 4.57 3.84
C THR A 48 11.32 4.13 2.89
N SER A 49 11.59 3.08 2.12
CA SER A 49 10.60 2.41 1.28
C SER A 49 10.62 0.92 1.56
N PHE A 50 9.44 0.32 1.64
CA PHE A 50 9.26 -1.09 1.92
C PHE A 50 7.95 -1.59 1.30
N ILE A 51 7.81 -2.91 1.22
CA ILE A 51 6.61 -3.53 0.64
C ILE A 51 5.57 -3.80 1.71
N VAL A 52 4.32 -3.61 1.34
CA VAL A 52 3.16 -3.96 2.14
C VAL A 52 2.30 -4.93 1.35
N GLN A 53 1.98 -6.06 1.97
CA GLN A 53 1.01 -7.04 1.48
C GLN A 53 -0.36 -6.77 2.09
N VAL A 54 -1.40 -6.72 1.27
CA VAL A 54 -2.80 -6.62 1.71
C VAL A 54 -3.58 -7.80 1.14
N GLY A 55 -4.08 -8.66 2.02
CA GLY A 55 -5.01 -9.72 1.63
C GLY A 55 -6.40 -9.12 1.35
N LEU A 56 -6.99 -9.47 0.21
CA LEU A 56 -8.23 -8.89 -0.29
C LEU A 56 -9.47 -9.74 0.01
N HIS A 57 -9.35 -10.77 0.85
CA HIS A 57 -10.45 -11.69 1.20
C HIS A 57 -11.72 -11.00 1.72
N TRP A 58 -11.61 -9.75 2.19
CA TRP A 58 -12.72 -8.94 2.68
C TRP A 58 -13.47 -8.16 1.60
N ALA A 59 -12.91 -8.04 0.38
CA ALA A 59 -13.41 -7.16 -0.67
C ALA A 59 -14.57 -7.75 -1.48
N GLY A 60 -14.74 -9.08 -1.47
CA GLY A 60 -15.70 -9.74 -2.36
C GLY A 60 -15.39 -9.43 -3.82
N ASP A 61 -16.41 -9.09 -4.62
CA ASP A 61 -16.25 -8.80 -6.05
C ASP A 61 -16.20 -7.30 -6.41
N ASP A 62 -16.48 -6.39 -5.45
CA ASP A 62 -16.52 -4.95 -5.71
C ASP A 62 -15.23 -4.25 -5.27
N TRP A 63 -14.24 -4.28 -6.17
CA TRP A 63 -12.95 -3.63 -5.96
C TRP A 63 -12.93 -2.17 -6.44
N ARG A 64 -14.05 -1.69 -7.01
CA ARG A 64 -14.14 -0.35 -7.62
C ARG A 64 -14.88 0.65 -6.73
N GLY A 65 -15.59 0.17 -5.72
CA GLY A 65 -16.31 1.00 -4.79
C GLY A 65 -15.39 1.87 -3.91
N PRO A 66 -15.86 3.05 -3.46
CA PRO A 66 -15.11 3.91 -2.54
C PRO A 66 -14.79 3.22 -1.21
N GLY A 67 -15.64 2.28 -0.77
CA GLY A 67 -15.40 1.48 0.43
C GLY A 67 -14.16 0.58 0.34
N PHE A 68 -13.88 0.04 -0.86
CA PHE A 68 -12.66 -0.73 -1.11
C PHE A 68 -11.42 0.16 -0.97
N VAL A 69 -11.42 1.30 -1.64
CA VAL A 69 -10.29 2.26 -1.61
C VAL A 69 -10.02 2.75 -0.19
N GLN A 70 -11.06 3.12 0.56
CA GLN A 70 -10.92 3.57 1.95
C GLN A 70 -10.36 2.49 2.87
N ARG A 71 -10.83 1.25 2.73
CA ARG A 71 -10.34 0.15 3.57
C ARG A 71 -8.90 -0.23 3.23
N LEU A 72 -8.56 -0.22 1.94
CA LEU A 72 -7.20 -0.45 1.47
C LEU A 72 -6.24 0.65 1.96
N HIS A 73 -6.64 1.92 1.83
CA HIS A 73 -5.89 3.06 2.36
C HIS A 73 -5.63 2.92 3.86
N ARG A 74 -6.66 2.61 4.65
CA ARG A 74 -6.52 2.41 6.10
C ARG A 74 -5.56 1.27 6.44
N TYR A 75 -5.66 0.14 5.75
CA TYR A 75 -4.78 -1.01 6.02
C TYR A 75 -3.31 -0.67 5.73
N ILE A 76 -3.05 -0.01 4.60
CA ILE A 76 -1.69 0.46 4.26
C ILE A 76 -1.22 1.48 5.29
N HIS A 77 -2.09 2.40 5.72
CA HIS A 77 -1.76 3.40 6.74
C HIS A 77 -1.32 2.76 8.05
N GLU A 78 -2.06 1.77 8.55
CA GLU A 78 -1.75 1.06 9.80
C GLU A 78 -0.36 0.43 9.76
N ILE A 79 0.01 -0.18 8.64
CA ILE A 79 1.35 -0.79 8.46
C ILE A 79 2.41 0.28 8.27
N ALA A 80 2.13 1.32 7.48
CA ALA A 80 3.03 2.45 7.26
C ALA A 80 3.41 3.14 8.58
N ALA A 81 2.47 3.27 9.51
CA ALA A 81 2.71 3.81 10.85
C ALA A 81 3.75 2.99 11.65
N THR A 82 3.85 1.68 11.40
CA THR A 82 4.86 0.83 12.08
C THR A 82 6.26 0.97 11.50
N GLY A 83 6.39 1.47 10.27
CA GLY A 83 7.68 1.58 9.57
C GLY A 83 8.33 0.27 9.15
N ARG A 84 7.58 -0.84 9.14
CA ARG A 84 8.11 -2.17 8.82
C ARG A 84 7.25 -2.86 7.77
N THR A 85 7.88 -3.66 6.92
CA THR A 85 7.17 -4.61 6.04
C THR A 85 6.38 -5.62 6.88
N ASN A 86 5.24 -6.07 6.35
CA ASN A 86 4.46 -7.17 6.90
C ASN A 86 4.58 -8.46 6.09
N THR A 87 5.49 -8.49 5.12
CA THR A 87 5.70 -9.61 4.21
C THR A 87 7.19 -9.86 3.99
N ASP A 88 7.55 -11.12 3.75
CA ASP A 88 8.91 -11.52 3.33
C ASP A 88 9.12 -11.30 1.82
N TYR A 89 8.08 -10.88 1.11
CA TYR A 89 8.19 -10.56 -0.31
C TYR A 89 9.03 -9.29 -0.51
N ILE A 90 10.13 -9.43 -1.25
CA ILE A 90 11.09 -8.34 -1.54
C ILE A 90 10.73 -7.52 -2.78
N GLY A 91 9.63 -7.87 -3.48
CA GLY A 91 9.18 -7.17 -4.67
C GLY A 91 10.00 -7.45 -5.91
N LYS A 92 9.59 -6.81 -7.01
CA LYS A 92 10.44 -6.62 -8.19
C LYS A 92 11.35 -5.40 -8.05
N MET A 93 11.78 -5.03 -6.84
CA MET A 93 12.75 -3.95 -6.63
C MET A 93 14.11 -4.33 -7.24
N GLN A 94 14.22 -4.20 -8.57
CA GLN A 94 15.45 -4.31 -9.35
C GLN A 94 15.47 -3.17 -10.37
N GLY A 95 16.43 -2.27 -10.20
CA GLY A 95 16.74 -1.14 -11.08
C GLY A 95 17.27 0.03 -10.28
#